data_AF-A0AAU6ZD22-F1
#
_entry.id   AF-A0AAU6ZD22-F1
#
_cell.length_a   1.000
_cell.length_b   1.000
_cell.length_c   1.000
_cell.angle_alpha   90.00
_cell.angle_beta   90.00
_cell.angle_gamma   90.00
#
_symmetry.space_group_name_H-M   'P 1'
#
loop_
_entity.id
_entity.type
_entity.pdbx_description
1 polymer ?
#
loop_
_entity_poly.entity_id
_entity_poly.type
_entity_poly.pdbx_seq_one_letter_code
_entity_poly.pdbx_strand_id
1 'polypeptide(L)'
;MTISVPSLNAVFLYPGNGSFIVKYELSGPVPSLDTFLIGIHGASQDGQTIRQLGIKFLDGECIANFAFDHNAARQENFDYRPLGDDPRIIHTPLPSTPLDELGQSPMLRGYLNYAGSDRQTDVEVRIIS
;
A
#
# COMPACT_ATOMS: atom_id res chain seq x y z
N MET A 1 -26.84 7.89 3.64
CA MET A 1 -25.67 8.60 4.21
C MET A 1 -24.53 8.43 3.22
N THR A 2 -23.96 9.51 2.70
CA THR A 2 -22.74 9.42 1.87
C THR A 2 -21.58 9.10 2.81
N ILE A 3 -21.04 7.88 2.74
CA ILE A 3 -19.81 7.53 3.47
C ILE A 3 -18.70 8.38 2.84
N SER A 4 -18.06 9.23 3.64
CA SER A 4 -16.92 10.01 3.17
C SER A 4 -15.77 9.05 2.89
N VAL A 5 -15.23 9.08 1.67
CA VAL A 5 -14.00 8.35 1.34
C VAL A 5 -12.89 8.88 2.24
N PRO A 6 -12.14 8.01 2.96
CA PRO A 6 -11.09 8.47 3.84
C PRO A 6 -9.90 9.00 3.03
N SER A 7 -9.12 9.87 3.65
CA SER A 7 -7.79 10.27 3.20
C SER A 7 -6.72 9.38 3.83
N LEU A 8 -5.63 9.17 3.10
CA LEU A 8 -4.39 8.59 3.61
C LEU A 8 -3.57 9.68 4.30
N ASN A 9 -3.51 9.64 5.61
CA ASN A 9 -2.86 10.66 6.45
C ASN A 9 -1.36 10.39 6.61
N ALA A 10 -0.97 9.12 6.73
CA ALA A 10 0.41 8.73 6.91
C ALA A 10 0.67 7.31 6.38
N VAL A 11 1.90 7.10 5.92
CA VAL A 11 2.42 5.79 5.54
C VAL A 11 3.75 5.55 6.23
N PHE A 12 3.84 4.44 6.95
CA PHE A 12 5.07 4.02 7.63
C PHE A 12 5.51 2.67 7.11
N LEU A 13 6.80 2.54 6.84
CA LEU A 13 7.42 1.28 6.44
C LEU A 13 8.32 0.82 7.58
N TYR A 14 8.06 -0.37 8.11
CA TYR A 14 8.83 -1.01 9.17
C TYR A 14 9.58 -2.20 8.56
N PRO A 15 10.89 -2.06 8.28
CA PRO A 15 11.70 -3.17 7.80
C PRO A 15 11.82 -4.26 8.87
N GLY A 16 11.82 -5.51 8.43
CA GLY A 16 12.10 -6.69 9.25
C GLY A 16 13.09 -7.62 8.54
N ASN A 17 13.34 -8.78 9.15
CA ASN A 17 14.21 -9.79 8.53
C ASN A 17 13.42 -10.60 7.50
N GLY A 18 13.66 -10.35 6.20
CA GLY A 18 13.00 -11.02 5.07
C GLY A 18 11.54 -10.59 4.81
N SER A 19 11.05 -9.58 5.53
CA SER A 19 9.71 -9.01 5.36
C SER A 19 9.70 -7.56 5.80
N PHE A 20 8.66 -6.82 5.45
CA PHE A 20 8.35 -5.52 6.05
C PHE A 20 6.86 -5.42 6.33
N ILE A 21 6.52 -4.49 7.22
CA ILE A 21 5.13 -4.10 7.47
C ILE A 21 4.96 -2.69 6.95
N VAL A 22 3.96 -2.46 6.10
CA VAL A 22 3.49 -1.10 5.83
C VAL A 22 2.29 -0.82 6.70
N LYS A 23 2.35 0.28 7.45
CA LYS A 23 1.22 0.82 8.19
C LYS A 23 0.65 2.02 7.44
N TYR A 24 -0.64 1.97 7.16
CA TYR A 24 -1.41 3.07 6.60
C TYR A 24 -2.32 3.63 7.67
N GLU A 25 -2.29 4.94 7.86
CA GLU A 25 -3.21 5.66 8.73
C GLU A 25 -4.22 6.44 7.89
N LEU A 26 -5.50 6.14 8.08
CA LEU A 26 -6.60 6.75 7.36
C LEU A 26 -7.35 7.76 8.24
N SER A 27 -7.97 8.78 7.64
CA SER A 27 -8.86 9.70 8.37
C SER A 27 -10.22 9.07 8.72
N GLY A 28 -10.53 7.91 8.16
CA GLY A 28 -11.77 7.16 8.38
C GLY A 28 -11.61 5.68 8.01
N PRO A 29 -12.63 4.86 8.26
CA PRO A 29 -12.59 3.44 7.93
C PRO A 29 -12.57 3.19 6.41
N VAL A 30 -12.17 1.99 6.00
CA VAL A 30 -12.32 1.52 4.61
C VAL A 30 -13.79 1.65 4.18
N PRO A 31 -14.09 2.25 3.00
CA PRO A 31 -15.44 2.32 2.48
C PRO A 31 -16.03 0.92 2.24
N SER A 32 -17.32 0.76 2.54
CA SER A 32 -18.06 -0.49 2.32
C SER A 32 -18.61 -0.64 0.90
N LEU A 33 -18.28 0.26 -0.02
CA LEU A 33 -18.75 0.30 -1.40
C LEU A 33 -17.60 0.65 -2.32
N ASP A 34 -17.62 0.07 -3.51
CA ASP A 34 -16.62 0.24 -4.57
C ASP A 34 -15.23 -0.32 -4.21
N THR A 35 -14.30 -0.18 -5.14
CA THR A 35 -12.90 -0.50 -4.90
C THR A 35 -12.24 0.57 -4.05
N PHE A 36 -11.53 0.15 -3.02
CA PHE A 36 -10.63 1.00 -2.24
C PHE A 36 -9.24 0.37 -2.27
N LEU A 37 -8.25 1.13 -2.71
CA LEU A 37 -6.88 0.64 -2.88
C LEU A 37 -5.93 1.64 -2.23
N ILE A 38 -5.06 1.13 -1.36
CA ILE A 38 -3.97 1.91 -0.76
C ILE A 38 -2.67 1.16 -0.89
N GLY A 39 -1.57 1.89 -0.93
CA GLY A 39 -0.28 1.26 -1.11
C GLY A 39 0.88 2.22 -1.17
N ILE A 40 2.02 1.69 -1.63
CA ILE A 40 3.22 2.42 -1.95
C ILE A 40 3.60 2.18 -3.42
N HIS A 41 3.87 3.25 -4.15
CA HIS A 41 4.68 3.20 -5.37
C HIS A 41 6.15 3.34 -4.98
N GLY A 42 6.97 2.40 -5.44
CA GLY A 42 8.40 2.42 -5.29
C GLY A 42 9.09 2.49 -6.65
N ALA A 43 10.11 3.34 -6.75
CA ALA A 43 11.00 3.38 -7.90
C ALA A 43 12.45 3.29 -7.45
N SER A 44 13.28 2.57 -8.21
CA SER A 44 14.73 2.62 -8.06
C SER A 44 15.24 4.03 -8.37
N GLN A 45 16.44 4.38 -7.88
CA GLN A 45 17.00 5.71 -8.05
C GLN A 45 17.21 6.10 -9.52
N ASP A 46 17.48 5.13 -10.38
CA ASP A 46 17.62 5.30 -11.84
C ASP A 46 16.28 5.21 -12.60
N GLY A 47 15.17 4.99 -11.88
CA GLY A 47 13.82 4.86 -12.43
C GLY A 47 13.59 3.61 -13.28
N GLN A 48 14.54 2.67 -13.32
CA GLN A 48 14.44 1.47 -14.16
C GLN A 48 13.57 0.38 -13.54
N THR A 49 13.48 0.29 -12.22
CA THR A 49 12.62 -0.66 -11.52
C THR A 49 11.47 0.09 -10.89
N ILE A 50 10.24 -0.29 -11.23
CA ILE A 50 9.04 0.30 -10.64
C ILE A 50 8.20 -0.83 -10.03
N ARG A 51 7.81 -0.63 -8.77
CA ARG A 51 6.99 -1.56 -7.99
C ARG A 51 5.79 -0.82 -7.44
N GLN A 52 4.64 -1.47 -7.47
CA GLN A 52 3.47 -1.03 -6.73
C GLN A 52 3.13 -2.09 -5.69
N LEU A 53 3.17 -1.71 -4.43
CA LEU A 53 2.80 -2.55 -3.31
C LEU A 53 1.49 -2.03 -2.77
N GLY A 54 0.58 -2.90 -2.36
CA GLY A 54 -0.68 -2.40 -1.82
C GLY A 54 -1.65 -3.46 -1.38
N ILE A 55 -2.79 -2.96 -0.90
CA ILE A 55 -3.93 -3.76 -0.48
C ILE A 55 -5.19 -3.19 -1.10
N LYS A 56 -5.97 -4.08 -1.72
CA LYS A 56 -7.19 -3.77 -2.44
C LYS A 56 -8.37 -4.35 -1.68
N PHE A 57 -9.36 -3.50 -1.49
CA PHE A 57 -10.66 -3.83 -0.95
C PHE A 57 -11.72 -3.66 -2.05
N LEU A 58 -12.74 -4.50 -2.01
CA LEU A 58 -13.96 -4.37 -2.79
C LEU A 58 -15.12 -4.48 -1.81
N ASP A 59 -15.96 -3.46 -1.75
CA ASP A 59 -17.14 -3.42 -0.88
C ASP A 59 -16.80 -3.69 0.60
N GLY A 60 -15.66 -3.13 1.05
CA GLY A 60 -15.15 -3.26 2.41
C GLY A 60 -14.39 -4.56 2.70
N GLU A 61 -14.40 -5.54 1.79
CA GLU A 61 -13.68 -6.79 1.96
C GLU A 61 -12.31 -6.75 1.27
N CYS A 62 -11.27 -7.19 1.97
CA CYS A 62 -9.94 -7.31 1.36
C CYS A 62 -9.96 -8.43 0.31
N ILE A 63 -9.63 -8.08 -0.94
CA ILE A 63 -9.57 -9.02 -2.07
C ILE A 63 -8.16 -9.28 -2.58
N ALA A 64 -7.18 -8.44 -2.22
CA ALA A 64 -5.78 -8.68 -2.54
C ALA A 64 -4.84 -7.87 -1.63
N ASN A 65 -3.79 -8.49 -1.12
CA ASN A 65 -2.56 -7.81 -0.68
C ASN A 65 -1.47 -8.22 -1.67
N PHE A 66 -0.78 -7.28 -2.29
CA PHE A 66 -0.05 -7.56 -3.53
C PHE A 66 1.23 -6.76 -3.72
N ALA A 67 2.08 -7.29 -4.60
CA ALA A 67 3.17 -6.59 -5.25
C ALA A 67 2.98 -6.69 -6.77
N PHE A 68 3.06 -5.56 -7.46
CA PHE A 68 2.99 -5.47 -8.91
C PHE A 68 4.31 -4.95 -9.45
N ASP A 69 4.88 -5.71 -10.38
CA ASP A 69 6.05 -5.35 -11.15
C ASP A 69 5.59 -4.66 -12.45
N HIS A 70 5.84 -3.36 -12.58
CA HIS A 70 5.49 -2.60 -13.78
C HIS A 70 6.35 -2.97 -15.00
N ASN A 71 7.58 -3.43 -14.78
CA ASN A 71 8.50 -3.85 -15.84
C ASN A 71 8.08 -5.19 -16.44
N ALA A 72 7.62 -6.11 -15.61
CA ALA A 72 7.15 -7.44 -16.03
C ALA A 72 5.63 -7.51 -16.27
N ALA A 73 4.88 -6.44 -15.95
CA ALA A 73 3.42 -6.40 -15.93
C ALA A 73 2.81 -7.60 -15.16
N ARG A 74 3.41 -7.96 -14.02
CA ARG A 74 3.04 -9.14 -13.23
C ARG A 74 2.62 -8.75 -11.81
N GLN A 75 1.50 -9.32 -11.36
CA GLN A 75 1.04 -9.21 -9.98
C GLN A 75 1.34 -10.51 -9.21
N GLU A 76 1.84 -10.35 -7.99
CA GLU A 76 1.94 -11.39 -6.98
C GLU A 76 1.01 -11.04 -5.83
N ASN A 77 0.23 -12.02 -5.36
CA ASN A 77 -0.70 -11.85 -4.25
C ASN A 77 -0.18 -12.60 -3.02
N PHE A 78 -0.43 -12.00 -1.86
CA PHE A 78 -0.02 -12.50 -0.56
C PHE A 78 -1.22 -12.58 0.37
N ASP A 79 -1.13 -13.45 1.35
CA ASP A 79 -2.15 -13.53 2.39
C ASP A 79 -2.16 -12.24 3.20
N TYR A 80 -3.36 -11.73 3.44
CA TYR A 80 -3.59 -10.62 4.36
C TYR A 80 -4.32 -11.12 5.60
N ARG A 81 -3.84 -10.68 6.76
CA ARG A 81 -4.55 -10.83 8.02
C ARG A 81 -4.62 -9.45 8.67
N PRO A 82 -5.82 -8.94 8.99
CA PRO A 82 -5.96 -7.71 9.75
C PRO A 82 -5.15 -7.81 11.06
N LEU A 83 -4.42 -6.75 11.37
CA LEU A 83 -3.69 -6.61 12.63
C LEU A 83 -4.32 -5.46 13.43
N GLY A 84 -5.02 -5.83 14.51
CA GLY A 84 -5.69 -4.91 15.42
C GLY A 84 -7.15 -4.61 15.06
N ASP A 85 -7.80 -3.85 15.94
CA ASP A 85 -9.25 -3.56 15.88
C ASP A 85 -9.58 -2.12 15.45
N ASP A 86 -8.58 -1.27 15.20
CA ASP A 86 -8.82 0.11 14.73
C ASP A 86 -9.07 0.10 13.21
N PRO A 87 -10.29 0.41 12.75
CA PRO A 87 -10.64 0.34 11.33
C PRO A 87 -9.98 1.42 10.47
N ARG A 88 -9.26 2.37 11.09
CA ARG A 88 -8.51 3.44 10.41
C ARG A 88 -7.06 3.08 10.19
N ILE A 89 -6.61 1.94 10.70
CA ILE A 89 -5.22 1.50 10.62
C ILE A 89 -5.18 0.19 9.86
N ILE A 90 -4.38 0.16 8.80
CA ILE A 90 -4.16 -1.04 8.00
C ILE A 90 -2.68 -1.39 8.04
N HIS A 91 -2.37 -2.64 8.38
CA HIS A 91 -1.03 -3.18 8.36
C HIS A 91 -0.91 -4.23 7.25
N THR A 92 -0.07 -4.00 6.25
CA THR A 92 0.18 -4.99 5.20
C THR A 92 1.55 -5.62 5.41
N PRO A 93 1.63 -6.85 5.94
CA PRO A 93 2.86 -7.61 5.90
C PRO A 93 3.14 -8.03 4.46
N LEU A 94 4.37 -7.80 3.99
CA LEU A 94 4.82 -8.14 2.65
C LEU A 94 6.25 -8.73 2.71
N PRO A 95 6.62 -9.64 1.80
CA PRO A 95 8.00 -10.10 1.69
C PRO A 95 8.92 -8.94 1.31
N SER A 96 10.19 -8.97 1.72
CA SER A 96 11.13 -7.87 1.42
C SER A 96 11.51 -7.79 -0.06
N THR A 97 11.42 -8.90 -0.80
CA THR A 97 11.91 -9.02 -2.19
C THR A 97 11.48 -7.87 -3.10
N PRO A 98 10.19 -7.46 -3.19
CA PRO A 98 9.81 -6.36 -4.07
C PRO A 98 10.42 -5.01 -3.68
N LEU A 99 10.71 -4.78 -2.38
CA LEU A 99 11.36 -3.56 -1.92
C LEU A 99 12.88 -3.64 -2.15
N ASP A 100 13.48 -4.80 -1.91
CA ASP A 100 14.92 -5.05 -2.11
C ASP A 100 15.31 -4.88 -3.59
N GLU A 101 14.43 -5.26 -4.52
CA GLU A 101 14.61 -5.09 -5.97
C GLU A 101 14.69 -3.62 -6.42
N LEU A 102 14.19 -2.67 -5.62
CA LEU A 102 14.33 -1.24 -5.90
C LEU A 102 15.74 -0.72 -5.60
N GLY A 103 16.57 -1.53 -4.93
CA GLY A 103 17.94 -1.19 -4.59
C GLY A 103 18.05 -0.23 -3.40
N GLN A 104 19.20 0.45 -3.31
CA GLN A 104 19.48 1.38 -2.22
C GLN A 104 18.74 2.70 -2.42
N SER A 105 18.20 3.24 -1.32
CA SER A 105 17.54 4.57 -1.28
C SER A 105 16.43 4.74 -2.34
N PRO A 106 15.43 3.85 -2.37
CA PRO A 106 14.35 3.95 -3.35
C PRO A 106 13.47 5.17 -3.11
N MET A 107 12.87 5.68 -4.19
CA MET A 107 11.83 6.69 -4.10
C MET A 107 10.50 6.01 -3.77
N LEU A 108 9.98 6.27 -2.57
CA LEU A 108 8.72 5.69 -2.09
C LEU A 108 7.64 6.78 -1.95
N ARG A 109 6.44 6.51 -2.46
CA ARG A 109 5.25 7.37 -2.32
C ARG A 109 4.00 6.57 -2.02
N GLY A 110 3.27 6.97 -1.00
CA GLY A 110 1.97 6.43 -0.65
C GLY A 110 0.89 6.93 -1.58
N TYR A 111 -0.08 6.06 -1.88
CA TYR A 111 -1.21 6.39 -2.73
C TYR A 111 -2.52 5.85 -2.18
N LEU A 112 -3.62 6.46 -2.62
CA LEU A 112 -4.99 6.06 -2.36
C LEU A 112 -5.80 6.21 -3.64
N ASN A 113 -6.44 5.13 -4.06
CA ASN A 113 -7.39 5.07 -5.15
C ASN A 113 -8.76 4.63 -4.62
N TYR A 114 -9.81 5.28 -5.12
CA TYR A 114 -11.20 4.93 -4.78
C TYR A 114 -12.08 4.97 -6.03
N ALA A 115 -12.88 3.92 -6.21
CA ALA A 115 -13.78 3.75 -7.35
C ALA A 115 -13.06 3.96 -8.71
N GLY A 116 -11.85 3.42 -8.83
CA GLY A 116 -11.02 3.53 -10.04
C GLY A 116 -10.35 4.88 -10.26
N SER A 117 -10.51 5.85 -9.35
CA SER A 117 -9.91 7.18 -9.44
C SER A 117 -8.83 7.38 -8.38
N ASP A 118 -7.66 7.86 -8.79
CA ASP A 118 -6.61 8.25 -7.87
C ASP A 118 -7.05 9.48 -7.07
N ARG A 119 -7.06 9.34 -5.75
CA ARG A 119 -7.41 10.43 -4.81
C ARG A 119 -6.16 11.08 -4.23
N GLN A 120 -5.11 10.29 -4.01
CA GLN A 120 -3.81 10.74 -3.51
C GLN A 120 -2.71 9.89 -4.16
N THR A 121 -1.61 10.50 -4.58
CA THR A 121 -0.52 9.82 -5.30
C THR A 121 0.89 10.15 -4.77
N ASP A 122 1.01 11.11 -3.85
CA ASP A 122 2.30 11.64 -3.39
C ASP A 122 2.36 11.76 -1.86
N VAL A 123 1.76 10.80 -1.14
CA VAL A 123 1.85 10.77 0.33
C VAL A 123 3.26 10.35 0.74
N GLU A 124 3.87 11.07 1.69
CA GLU A 124 5.20 10.73 2.20
C GLU A 124 5.20 9.32 2.84
N VAL A 125 6.20 8.51 2.49
CA VAL A 125 6.49 7.22 3.15
C VAL A 125 7.63 7.41 4.12
N ARG A 126 7.39 7.14 5.40
CA ARG A 126 8.41 7.23 6.46
C ARG A 126 8.96 5.84 6.76
N ILE A 127 10.24 5.62 6.49
CA ILE A 127 10.93 4.39 6.87
C ILE A 127 11.33 4.51 8.34
N ILE A 128 10.88 3.55 9.15
CA ILE A 128 11.18 3.48 10.58
C ILE A 128 12.25 2.41 10.80
N SER A 129 13.46 2.84 11.14
CA SER A 129 14.64 2.00 11.43
C SER A 129 14.85 1.81 12.92
#